data_AF-A0A973BXJ6-F1
#
_entry.id   AF-A0A973BXJ6-F1
#
_cell.length_a   1.000
_cell.length_b   1.000
_cell.length_c   1.000
_cell.angle_alpha   90.00
_cell.angle_beta   90.00
_cell.angle_gamma   90.00
#
_symmetry.space_group_name_H-M   'P 1'
#
loop_
_entity.id
_entity.type
_entity.pdbx_description
1 polymer ?
#
loop_
_entity_poly.entity_id
_entity_poly.type
_entity_poly.pdbx_seq_one_letter_code
_entity_poly.pdbx_strand_id
1 'polypeptide(L)'
;MIADIPTGFDQWQWTQMPVANNTGAKAYFLQNPKIPDWELLKDFYPYCDRNKFDFWLCQIENKNWTFFKGTDDTWVLSKIITTDIEGAKLVGPFFVLSQTEQNGKEVWVYVSHYSLGDVQKILKLKYSQKIRSFRSIEMPNDLWEFKDGLGRLVFSQQGEYVVMVHVI
;
A
#
# COMPACT_ATOMS: atom_id res chain seq x y z
N MET A 1 10.24 23.01 13.84
CA MET A 1 10.47 21.60 13.48
C MET A 1 9.37 20.76 14.09
N ILE A 2 8.67 19.98 13.27
CA ILE A 2 7.70 18.99 13.73
C ILE A 2 8.48 17.68 13.87
N ALA A 3 8.69 17.21 15.10
CA ALA A 3 9.65 16.15 15.45
C ALA A 3 9.36 14.74 14.89
N ASP A 4 8.38 14.60 13.99
CA ASP A 4 7.91 13.30 13.47
C ASP A 4 7.96 13.23 11.93
N ILE A 5 8.35 14.30 11.23
CA ILE A 5 8.39 14.36 9.75
C ILE A 5 9.79 13.94 9.26
N PRO A 6 9.92 13.05 8.24
CA PRO A 6 11.21 12.62 7.72
C PRO A 6 12.01 13.76 7.09
N THR A 7 13.33 13.60 7.06
CA THR A 7 14.25 14.54 6.38
C THR A 7 13.86 14.72 4.91
N GLY A 8 13.99 15.93 4.38
CA GLY A 8 13.55 16.29 3.03
C GLY A 8 12.11 16.80 3.01
N PHE A 9 11.19 16.12 3.69
CA PHE A 9 9.85 16.67 3.95
C PHE A 9 9.89 17.79 5.00
N ASP A 10 10.84 17.73 5.93
CA ASP A 10 11.08 18.77 6.94
C ASP A 10 11.52 20.14 6.38
N GLN A 11 11.87 20.20 5.09
CA GLN A 11 12.15 21.44 4.35
C GLN A 11 10.87 22.23 4.02
N TRP A 12 9.69 21.63 4.21
CA TRP A 12 8.40 22.23 3.92
C TRP A 12 7.62 22.58 5.19
N GLN A 13 6.57 23.37 5.03
CA GLN A 13 5.67 23.76 6.12
C GLN A 13 4.45 22.86 6.16
N TRP A 14 4.10 22.40 7.35
CA TRP A 14 3.03 21.43 7.56
C TRP A 14 2.10 21.83 8.71
N THR A 15 0.86 21.40 8.61
CA THR A 15 -0.13 21.43 9.69
C THR A 15 -0.43 20.00 10.11
N GLN A 16 -0.26 19.70 11.40
CA GLN A 16 -0.60 18.38 11.94
C GLN A 16 -2.12 18.24 12.07
N MET A 17 -2.64 17.05 11.73
CA MET A 17 -4.02 16.65 12.00
C MET A 17 -4.11 15.44 12.93
N PRO A 18 -5.00 15.47 13.92
CA PRO A 18 -5.32 14.28 14.70
C PRO A 18 -6.14 13.30 13.85
N VAL A 19 -5.60 12.12 13.59
CA VAL A 19 -6.32 11.05 12.89
C VAL A 19 -7.01 10.17 13.94
N ALA A 20 -8.20 10.60 14.37
CA ALA A 20 -9.05 9.95 15.39
C ALA A 20 -8.41 9.75 16.79
N ASN A 21 -9.23 9.86 17.82
CA ASN A 21 -8.80 10.05 19.23
C ASN A 21 -8.00 8.91 19.88
N ASN A 22 -7.71 7.78 19.22
CA ASN A 22 -7.17 6.58 19.89
C ASN A 22 -6.06 5.80 19.16
N THR A 23 -5.52 6.27 18.04
CA THR A 23 -4.55 5.45 17.25
C THR A 23 -3.11 5.96 17.28
N GLY A 24 -2.82 7.11 17.90
CA GLY A 24 -1.46 7.70 17.88
C GLY A 24 -0.94 8.06 16.47
N ALA A 25 -1.77 7.86 15.43
CA ALA A 25 -1.45 8.17 14.05
C ALA A 25 -1.62 9.66 13.81
N LYS A 26 -0.58 10.26 13.22
CA LYS A 26 -0.54 11.68 12.85
C LYS A 26 -0.45 11.78 11.34
N ALA A 27 -1.36 12.54 10.74
CA ALA A 27 -1.24 12.98 9.36
C ALA A 27 -0.79 14.45 9.34
N TYR A 28 -0.11 14.84 8.26
CA TYR A 28 0.44 16.17 8.08
C TYR A 28 -0.01 16.72 6.73
N PHE A 29 -0.67 17.87 6.74
CA PHE A 29 -1.09 18.58 5.54
C PHE A 29 -0.05 19.60 5.13
N LEU A 30 0.39 19.53 3.88
CA LEU A 30 1.35 20.45 3.29
C LEU A 30 0.72 21.85 3.17
N GLN A 31 1.38 22.86 3.72
CA GLN A 31 0.98 24.26 3.64
C GLN A 31 1.80 25.03 2.60
N ASN A 32 3.11 24.77 2.57
CA ASN A 32 4.02 25.42 1.65
C ASN A 32 5.22 24.50 1.38
N PRO A 33 5.53 24.18 0.11
CA PRO A 33 4.90 24.67 -1.13
C PRO A 33 3.50 24.10 -1.37
N LYS A 34 2.66 24.77 -2.18
CA LYS A 34 1.34 24.24 -2.59
C LYS A 34 1.45 22.98 -3.46
N ILE A 35 2.53 22.89 -4.23
CA ILE A 35 2.87 21.73 -5.06
C ILE A 35 4.20 21.18 -4.53
N PRO A 36 4.31 19.87 -4.28
CA PRO A 36 5.52 19.29 -3.72
C PRO A 36 6.69 19.44 -4.68
N ASP A 37 7.88 19.71 -4.12
CA ASP A 37 9.13 19.68 -4.86
C ASP A 37 9.61 18.23 -4.97
N TRP A 38 9.28 17.60 -6.09
CA TRP A 38 9.60 16.19 -6.34
C TRP A 38 11.08 15.94 -6.60
N GLU A 39 11.79 16.91 -7.17
CA GLU A 39 13.23 16.77 -7.39
C GLU A 39 13.96 16.80 -6.05
N LEU A 40 13.54 17.67 -5.12
CA LEU A 40 14.02 17.64 -3.75
C LEU A 40 13.80 16.27 -3.11
N LEU A 41 12.58 15.71 -3.20
CA LEU A 41 12.32 14.38 -2.63
C LEU A 41 13.15 13.27 -3.27
N LYS A 42 13.44 13.38 -4.57
CA LYS A 42 14.27 12.40 -5.29
C LYS A 42 15.73 12.44 -4.83
N ASP A 43 16.25 13.62 -4.47
CA ASP A 43 17.60 13.75 -3.89
C ASP A 43 17.69 13.05 -2.53
N PHE A 44 16.63 13.12 -1.71
CA PHE A 44 16.58 12.43 -0.42
C PHE A 44 16.24 10.95 -0.54
N TYR A 45 15.35 10.58 -1.46
CA TYR A 45 14.77 9.24 -1.60
C TYR A 45 14.86 8.73 -3.05
N PRO A 46 16.07 8.50 -3.59
CA PRO A 46 16.28 8.20 -5.01
C PRO A 46 15.69 6.86 -5.45
N TYR A 47 15.36 5.97 -4.51
CA TYR A 47 14.75 4.66 -4.76
C TYR A 47 13.22 4.64 -4.57
N CYS A 48 12.63 5.79 -4.25
CA CYS A 48 11.20 5.92 -4.01
C CYS A 48 10.58 6.78 -5.12
N ASP A 49 10.26 6.11 -6.23
CA ASP A 49 9.73 6.78 -7.41
C ASP A 49 8.30 7.31 -7.17
N ARG A 50 8.07 8.55 -7.59
CA ARG A 50 6.72 9.11 -7.70
C ARG A 50 5.97 8.33 -8.77
N ASN A 51 4.80 7.79 -8.43
CA ASN A 51 3.92 7.22 -9.44
C ASN A 51 3.13 8.32 -10.17
N LYS A 52 2.49 7.97 -11.29
CA LYS A 52 1.71 8.91 -12.11
C LYS A 52 0.45 9.47 -11.42
N PHE A 53 0.12 9.06 -10.19
CA PHE A 53 -1.19 9.28 -9.55
C PHE A 53 -1.14 10.18 -8.33
N ASP A 54 -0.15 11.08 -8.26
CA ASP A 54 -0.04 11.98 -7.11
C ASP A 54 -0.03 11.23 -5.77
N PHE A 55 0.55 10.03 -5.77
CA PHE A 55 0.75 9.16 -4.62
C PHE A 55 2.22 8.74 -4.60
N TRP A 56 2.78 8.64 -3.41
CA TRP A 56 4.17 8.30 -3.19
C TRP A 56 4.24 7.43 -1.95
N LEU A 57 5.00 6.34 -2.04
CA LEU A 57 5.19 5.38 -0.97
C LEU A 57 6.68 5.10 -0.84
N CYS A 58 7.20 5.23 0.37
CA CYS A 58 8.61 4.97 0.65
C CYS A 58 8.79 4.41 2.05
N GLN A 59 9.74 3.49 2.20
CA GLN A 59 10.18 3.02 3.49
C GLN A 59 11.33 3.90 3.97
N ILE A 60 11.13 4.62 5.08
CA ILE A 60 12.13 5.50 5.69
C ILE A 60 12.25 5.11 7.16
N GLU A 61 13.47 4.81 7.61
CA GLU A 61 13.75 4.40 9.01
C GLU A 61 12.83 3.27 9.49
N ASN A 62 12.66 2.23 8.66
CA ASN A 62 11.77 1.09 8.89
C ASN A 62 10.27 1.43 9.00
N LYS A 63 9.84 2.64 8.64
CA LYS A 63 8.42 3.03 8.60
C LYS A 63 7.99 3.28 7.17
N ASN A 64 6.81 2.77 6.81
CA ASN A 64 6.21 3.08 5.52
C ASN A 64 5.54 4.44 5.58
N TRP A 65 5.95 5.34 4.71
CA TRP A 65 5.41 6.68 4.56
C TRP A 65 4.64 6.76 3.25
N THR A 66 3.43 7.32 3.33
CA THR A 66 2.66 7.72 2.17
C THR A 66 2.60 9.23 2.07
N PHE A 67 2.75 9.71 0.84
CA PHE A 67 2.58 11.11 0.51
C PHE A 67 1.70 11.23 -0.72
N PHE A 68 0.52 11.82 -0.55
CA PHE A 68 -0.51 11.77 -1.59
C PHE A 68 -1.35 13.02 -1.64
N LYS A 69 -1.96 13.27 -2.79
CA LYS A 69 -2.89 14.37 -2.98
C LYS A 69 -4.29 13.96 -2.51
N GLY A 70 -4.80 14.66 -1.51
CA GLY A 70 -6.16 14.51 -1.00
C GLY A 70 -7.21 15.14 -1.92
N THR A 71 -8.48 15.03 -1.53
CA THR A 71 -9.64 15.49 -2.33
C THR A 71 -9.69 17.00 -2.57
N ASP A 72 -9.09 17.79 -1.68
CA ASP A 72 -9.12 19.25 -1.72
C ASP A 72 -7.82 19.84 -2.33
N ASP A 73 -7.22 19.12 -3.27
CA ASP A 73 -5.89 19.42 -3.85
C ASP A 73 -4.75 19.58 -2.83
N THR A 74 -4.98 19.17 -1.58
CA THR A 74 -4.04 19.30 -0.47
C THR A 74 -3.18 18.06 -0.37
N TRP A 75 -1.87 18.23 -0.21
CA TRP A 75 -0.95 17.12 -0.07
C TRP A 75 -0.86 16.64 1.38
N VAL A 76 -0.93 15.34 1.56
CA VAL A 76 -1.01 14.66 2.86
C VAL A 76 0.17 13.72 3.00
N LEU A 77 0.98 13.94 4.02
CA LEU A 77 2.02 13.02 4.48
C LEU A 77 1.51 12.25 5.68
N SER A 78 1.61 10.93 5.64
CA SER A 78 1.19 10.04 6.72
C SER A 78 2.15 8.87 6.81
N LYS A 79 2.39 8.38 8.03
CA LYS A 79 2.82 6.99 8.16
C LYS A 79 1.66 6.14 7.66
N ILE A 80 1.90 5.08 6.89
CA ILE A 80 0.83 4.10 6.68
C ILE A 80 0.46 3.64 8.08
N ILE A 81 -0.81 3.82 8.47
CA ILE A 81 -1.39 3.14 9.63
C ILE A 81 -1.66 1.69 9.22
N THR A 82 -0.66 1.04 8.63
CA THR A 82 -0.52 -0.38 8.80
C THR A 82 0.17 -0.43 10.14
N THR A 83 -0.55 -0.92 11.16
CA THR A 83 0.10 -1.72 12.20
C THR A 83 1.22 -2.52 11.53
N ASP A 84 2.40 -2.66 12.13
CA ASP A 84 3.40 -3.60 11.60
C ASP A 84 2.72 -4.98 11.48
N ILE A 85 2.13 -5.29 10.32
CA ILE A 85 1.35 -6.51 10.12
C ILE A 85 2.39 -7.56 9.76
N GLU A 86 3.15 -7.96 10.78
CA GLU A 86 4.01 -9.12 10.70
C GLU A 86 3.14 -10.34 10.34
N GLY A 87 3.70 -11.23 9.51
CA GLY A 87 3.01 -12.48 9.15
C GLY A 87 2.16 -12.44 7.87
N ALA A 88 2.45 -11.52 6.94
CA ALA A 88 1.91 -11.54 5.58
C ALA A 88 1.89 -12.97 5.02
N LYS A 89 0.71 -13.45 4.61
CA LYS A 89 0.50 -14.85 4.19
C LYS A 89 0.96 -15.10 2.76
N LEU A 90 1.02 -14.04 1.98
CA LEU A 90 1.58 -14.03 0.63
C LEU A 90 2.79 -13.12 0.58
N VAL A 91 3.77 -13.52 -0.24
CA VAL A 91 5.02 -12.81 -0.43
C VAL A 91 5.20 -12.55 -1.91
N GLY A 92 5.34 -11.27 -2.28
CA GLY A 92 5.54 -10.84 -3.64
C GLY A 92 5.74 -9.32 -3.70
N PRO A 93 5.71 -8.72 -4.89
CA PRO A 93 6.00 -7.31 -5.09
C PRO A 93 4.77 -6.44 -4.79
N PHE A 94 4.23 -6.60 -3.59
CA PHE A 94 3.02 -5.93 -3.11
C PHE A 94 3.14 -5.67 -1.61
N PHE A 95 2.38 -4.69 -1.13
CA PHE A 95 2.35 -4.28 0.26
C PHE A 95 1.06 -4.75 0.92
N VAL A 96 1.12 -5.11 2.20
CA VAL A 96 -0.09 -5.34 3.01
C VAL A 96 -0.71 -3.98 3.31
N LEU A 97 -2.00 -3.84 3.01
CA LEU A 97 -2.79 -2.65 3.36
C LEU A 97 -3.58 -2.85 4.65
N SER A 98 -4.14 -4.04 4.86
CA SER A 98 -4.91 -4.34 6.06
C SER A 98 -4.99 -5.84 6.34
N GLN A 99 -5.26 -6.15 7.60
CA GLN A 99 -5.62 -7.47 8.09
C GLN A 99 -6.82 -7.31 9.03
N THR A 100 -7.85 -8.10 8.80
CA THR A 100 -9.10 -8.09 9.59
C THR A 100 -9.62 -9.50 9.74
N GLU A 101 -10.42 -9.73 10.78
CA GLU A 101 -11.19 -10.96 10.90
C GLU A 101 -12.65 -10.69 10.51
N GLN A 102 -13.21 -11.50 9.62
CA GLN A 102 -14.62 -11.43 9.23
C GLN A 102 -15.23 -12.82 9.19
N ASN A 103 -16.34 -13.01 9.93
CA ASN A 103 -17.07 -14.28 10.00
C ASN A 103 -16.16 -15.48 10.34
N GLY A 104 -15.22 -15.30 11.27
CA GLY A 104 -14.25 -16.33 11.68
C GLY A 104 -13.19 -16.67 10.63
N LYS A 105 -13.01 -15.80 9.62
CA LYS A 105 -11.97 -15.93 8.60
C LYS A 105 -11.02 -14.76 8.64
N GLU A 106 -9.76 -15.04 8.37
CA GLU A 106 -8.73 -14.01 8.29
C GLU A 106 -8.74 -13.41 6.88
N VAL A 107 -8.87 -12.09 6.78
CA VAL A 107 -8.94 -11.34 5.53
C VAL A 107 -7.76 -10.38 5.45
N TRP A 108 -6.90 -10.62 4.47
CA TRP A 108 -5.75 -9.78 4.16
C TRP A 108 -5.99 -9.01 2.86
N VAL A 109 -5.67 -7.73 2.87
CA VAL A 109 -5.70 -6.89 1.67
C VAL A 109 -4.29 -6.49 1.31
N TYR A 110 -3.91 -6.73 0.06
CA TYR A 110 -2.62 -6.34 -0.49
C TYR A 110 -2.80 -5.39 -1.67
N VAL A 111 -1.79 -4.57 -1.94
CA VAL A 111 -1.74 -3.71 -3.11
C VAL A 111 -0.42 -3.85 -3.85
N SER A 112 -0.52 -3.98 -5.18
CA SER A 112 0.61 -3.98 -6.09
C SER A 112 0.51 -2.82 -7.07
N HIS A 113 1.66 -2.28 -7.45
CA HIS A 113 1.81 -1.31 -8.55
C HIS A 113 2.21 -1.99 -9.87
N TYR A 114 2.40 -3.30 -9.88
CA TYR A 114 2.64 -4.08 -11.10
C TYR A 114 1.33 -4.39 -11.79
N SER A 115 1.40 -4.61 -13.11
CA SER A 115 0.25 -5.03 -13.90
C SER A 115 -0.35 -6.33 -13.35
N LEU A 116 -1.66 -6.52 -13.52
CA LEU A 116 -2.36 -7.75 -13.11
C LEU A 116 -1.65 -9.01 -13.62
N GLY A 117 -1.24 -8.99 -14.90
CA GLY A 117 -0.53 -10.11 -15.52
C GLY A 117 0.81 -10.41 -14.82
N ASP A 118 1.57 -9.40 -14.44
CA ASP A 118 2.87 -9.60 -13.80
C ASP A 118 2.75 -10.08 -12.36
N VAL A 119 1.80 -9.50 -11.61
CA VAL A 119 1.47 -9.97 -10.25
C VAL A 119 1.03 -11.44 -10.28
N GLN A 120 0.13 -11.79 -11.19
CA GLN A 120 -0.34 -13.17 -11.37
C GLN A 120 0.81 -14.10 -11.80
N LYS A 121 1.72 -13.67 -12.69
CA LYS A 121 2.88 -14.50 -13.07
C LYS A 121 3.81 -14.79 -11.88
N ILE A 122 4.14 -13.77 -11.11
CA ILE A 122 5.04 -13.90 -9.95
C ILE A 122 4.41 -14.77 -8.86
N LEU A 123 3.13 -14.56 -8.56
CA LEU A 123 2.42 -15.41 -7.61
C LEU A 123 2.26 -16.84 -8.11
N LYS A 124 2.02 -17.08 -9.41
CA LYS A 124 2.02 -18.43 -9.99
C LYS A 124 3.39 -19.09 -9.86
N LEU A 125 4.47 -18.38 -10.15
CA LEU A 125 5.83 -18.91 -9.99
C LEU A 125 6.05 -19.44 -8.56
N LYS A 126 5.62 -18.66 -7.56
CA LYS A 126 5.87 -18.95 -6.14
C LYS A 126 4.89 -19.98 -5.55
N TYR A 127 3.63 -19.97 -5.98
CA TYR A 127 2.55 -20.72 -5.34
C TYR A 127 1.86 -21.75 -6.24
N SER A 128 2.33 -21.98 -7.48
CA SER A 128 1.71 -22.91 -8.44
C SER A 128 1.29 -24.26 -7.84
N GLN A 129 2.17 -24.90 -7.06
CA GLN A 129 1.90 -26.21 -6.44
C GLN A 129 0.77 -26.16 -5.40
N LYS A 130 0.58 -24.99 -4.78
CA LYS A 130 -0.43 -24.72 -3.75
C LYS A 130 -1.76 -24.27 -4.35
N ILE A 131 -1.84 -24.02 -5.66
CA ILE A 131 -3.09 -23.59 -6.31
C ILE A 131 -3.91 -24.82 -6.68
N ARG A 132 -5.17 -24.83 -6.26
CA ARG A 132 -6.17 -25.85 -6.61
C ARG A 132 -6.82 -25.54 -7.95
N SER A 133 -7.25 -24.29 -8.14
CA SER A 133 -7.93 -23.88 -9.37
C SER A 133 -7.87 -22.38 -9.59
N PHE A 134 -8.06 -22.01 -10.85
CA PHE A 134 -8.29 -20.64 -11.29
C PHE A 134 -9.73 -20.51 -11.77
N ARG A 135 -10.38 -19.38 -11.46
CA ARG A 135 -11.69 -18.99 -11.97
C ARG A 135 -11.65 -17.52 -12.36
N SER A 136 -12.60 -17.13 -13.20
CA SER A 136 -12.80 -15.74 -13.62
C SER A 136 -14.16 -15.27 -13.10
N ILE A 137 -14.20 -14.13 -12.42
CA ILE A 137 -15.41 -13.44 -11.97
C ILE A 137 -15.65 -12.24 -12.89
N GLU A 138 -14.70 -11.30 -12.91
CA GLU A 138 -14.74 -10.07 -13.71
C GLU A 138 -13.61 -10.03 -14.74
N MET A 139 -12.43 -10.51 -14.37
CA MET A 139 -11.23 -10.54 -15.21
C MET A 139 -10.67 -11.96 -15.35
N PRO A 140 -9.80 -12.22 -16.34
CA PRO A 140 -9.20 -13.54 -16.51
C PRO A 140 -8.42 -14.03 -15.28
N ASN A 141 -8.81 -15.18 -14.75
CA ASN A 141 -8.16 -15.85 -13.61
C ASN A 141 -8.01 -14.93 -12.39
N ASP A 142 -9.01 -14.12 -12.09
CA ASP A 142 -9.02 -13.18 -10.95
C ASP A 142 -9.47 -13.81 -9.63
N LEU A 143 -9.87 -15.09 -9.62
CA LEU A 143 -10.14 -15.85 -8.40
C LEU A 143 -9.27 -17.11 -8.37
N TRP A 144 -8.42 -17.21 -7.36
CA TRP A 144 -7.56 -18.37 -7.12
C TRP A 144 -8.00 -19.06 -5.84
N GLU A 145 -8.20 -20.37 -5.94
CA GLU A 145 -8.44 -21.23 -4.78
C GLU A 145 -7.15 -21.98 -4.47
N PHE A 146 -6.63 -21.84 -3.26
CA PHE A 146 -5.45 -22.58 -2.80
C PHE A 146 -5.83 -23.88 -2.09
N LYS A 147 -4.84 -24.76 -1.93
CA LYS A 147 -4.86 -25.98 -1.13
C LYS A 147 -4.30 -25.71 0.26
N ASP A 148 -4.33 -26.73 1.12
CA ASP A 148 -3.59 -26.76 2.39
C ASP A 148 -3.89 -25.58 3.33
N GLY A 149 -5.15 -25.13 3.35
CA GLY A 149 -5.59 -24.06 4.26
C GLY A 149 -5.07 -22.66 3.88
N LEU A 150 -4.54 -22.45 2.68
CA LEU A 150 -4.16 -21.12 2.19
C LEU A 150 -5.31 -20.30 1.62
N GLY A 151 -6.55 -20.77 1.75
CA GLY A 151 -7.74 -19.99 1.44
C GLY A 151 -7.92 -19.63 -0.04
N ARG A 152 -8.48 -18.44 -0.28
CA ARG A 152 -8.79 -17.91 -1.62
C ARG A 152 -8.21 -16.53 -1.81
N LEU A 153 -7.74 -16.23 -3.02
CA LEU A 153 -7.21 -14.92 -3.39
C LEU A 153 -7.99 -14.37 -4.57
N VAL A 154 -8.50 -13.15 -4.40
CA VAL A 154 -9.22 -12.41 -5.42
C VAL A 154 -8.35 -11.25 -5.88
N PHE A 155 -8.27 -11.03 -7.18
CA PHE A 155 -7.58 -9.91 -7.80
C PHE A 155 -8.62 -8.89 -8.28
N SER A 156 -8.34 -7.62 -8.07
CA SER A 156 -9.13 -6.53 -8.63
C SER A 156 -8.19 -5.47 -9.18
N GLN A 157 -8.37 -5.09 -10.45
CA GLN A 157 -7.60 -4.02 -11.05
C GLN A 157 -8.33 -2.70 -10.82
N GLN A 158 -7.63 -1.76 -10.18
CA GLN A 158 -8.13 -0.45 -9.79
C GLN A 158 -7.20 0.60 -10.43
N GLY A 159 -7.48 0.94 -11.69
CA GLY A 159 -6.58 1.75 -12.51
C GLY A 159 -5.25 1.04 -12.75
N GLU A 160 -4.15 1.67 -12.34
CA GLU A 160 -2.78 1.12 -12.43
C GLU A 160 -2.38 0.26 -11.22
N TYR A 161 -3.28 0.06 -10.26
CA TYR A 161 -3.03 -0.81 -9.11
C TYR A 161 -3.77 -2.13 -9.22
N VAL A 162 -3.21 -3.15 -8.60
CA VAL A 162 -3.88 -4.43 -8.36
C VAL A 162 -4.10 -4.57 -6.87
N VAL A 163 -5.36 -4.56 -6.47
CA VAL A 163 -5.78 -4.90 -5.12
C VAL A 163 -6.00 -6.40 -5.07
N MET A 164 -5.46 -7.04 -4.03
CA MET A 164 -5.64 -8.47 -3.81
C MET A 164 -6.29 -8.70 -2.45
N VAL A 165 -7.38 -9.46 -2.43
CA VAL A 165 -8.08 -9.83 -1.21
C VAL A 165 -7.89 -11.32 -0.96
N HIS A 166 -7.20 -11.65 0.11
CA HIS A 166 -6.87 -13.01 0.50
C HIS A 166 -7.67 -13.40 1.74
N VAL A 167 -8.55 -14.38 1.59
CA VAL A 167 -9.41 -14.88 2.67
C VAL A 167 -8.96 -16.28 3.03
N ILE A 168 -8.57 -16.48 4.29
CA ILE A 168 -8.11 -17.75 4.87
C ILE A 168 -9.19 -18.30 5.80
#